data_AF-A0A954U7D9-F1
#
_entry.id   AF-A0A954U7D9-F1
#
_cell.length_a   1.000
_cell.length_b   1.000
_cell.length_c   1.000
_cell.angle_alpha   90.00
_cell.angle_beta   90.00
_cell.angle_gamma   90.00
#
_symmetry.space_group_name_H-M   'P 1'
#
loop_
_entity.id
_entity.type
_entity.pdbx_description
1 polymer ?
#
loop_
_entity_poly.entity_id
_entity_poly.type
_entity_poly.pdbx_seq_one_letter_code
_entity_poly.pdbx_strand_id
1 'polypeptide(L)'
;MKPIAVPNPARRVNIARDENGVPHVRSQTWLDALYGLGFMHALDRGAQLLFSRSVASGRGCEQIANSPELLETDRFFRRIGLHQGLDREVDLLSEQHRSELNAYCEGVNEGLMSMPTSLPIWATGFHPTLWNPQAVLLIGKLLSFGGLAISQMQNERMIVELIHAGVDETLLRELFSPRLDDVDFDLLRRVHMTNQMSDDALELLSDLPRLAGSNAWAVSGQRSASGGALLASDPHLEVNRLPAIWYEAVLAWDDGQYV
;
A
#
# COMPACT_ATOMS: atom_id res chain seq x y z
N MET A 1 -8.76 1.74 28.61
CA MET A 1 -8.80 1.05 27.30
C MET A 1 -10.09 0.24 27.18
N LYS A 2 -10.80 0.33 26.04
CA LYS A 2 -12.05 -0.38 25.76
C LYS A 2 -11.74 -1.72 25.06
N PRO A 3 -12.14 -2.88 25.62
CA PRO A 3 -11.85 -4.18 25.02
C PRO A 3 -12.62 -4.39 23.71
N ILE A 4 -12.01 -5.13 22.79
CA ILE A 4 -12.60 -5.59 21.54
C ILE A 4 -12.75 -7.11 21.61
N ALA A 5 -13.96 -7.61 21.39
CA ALA A 5 -14.23 -9.04 21.38
C ALA A 5 -13.67 -9.67 20.11
N VAL A 6 -12.85 -10.71 20.28
CA VAL A 6 -12.32 -11.53 19.19
C VAL A 6 -13.12 -12.84 19.17
N PRO A 7 -13.79 -13.19 18.06
CA PRO A 7 -14.68 -14.34 18.01
C PRO A 7 -13.95 -15.69 18.14
N ASN A 8 -12.73 -15.80 17.60
CA ASN A 8 -12.02 -17.06 17.49
C ASN A 8 -11.29 -17.46 18.78
N PRO A 9 -11.77 -18.51 19.47
CA PRO A 9 -11.21 -18.94 20.75
C PRO A 9 -9.86 -19.65 20.61
N ALA A 10 -9.44 -20.02 19.39
CA ALA A 10 -8.13 -20.63 19.15
C ALA A 10 -6.99 -19.60 19.14
N ARG A 11 -7.31 -18.31 18.91
CA ARG A 11 -6.35 -17.21 18.88
C ARG A 11 -6.17 -16.61 20.27
N ARG A 12 -4.96 -16.67 20.81
CA ARG A 12 -4.63 -16.12 22.14
C ARG A 12 -4.23 -14.66 22.04
N VAL A 13 -5.21 -13.83 21.75
CA VAL A 13 -5.03 -12.38 21.56
C VAL A 13 -6.00 -11.59 22.43
N ASN A 14 -5.52 -10.51 23.03
CA ASN A 14 -6.31 -9.52 23.75
C ASN A 14 -6.17 -8.18 23.03
N ILE A 15 -7.28 -7.63 22.57
CA ILE A 15 -7.31 -6.39 21.82
C ILE A 15 -8.13 -5.37 22.59
N ALA A 16 -7.60 -4.16 22.72
CA ALA A 16 -8.31 -3.02 23.29
C ALA A 16 -7.98 -1.73 22.54
N ARG A 17 -8.88 -0.74 22.62
CA ARG A 17 -8.60 0.62 22.15
C ARG A 17 -8.30 1.55 23.30
N ASP A 18 -7.34 2.45 23.12
CA ASP A 18 -7.16 3.56 24.05
C ASP A 18 -8.15 4.71 23.77
N GLU A 19 -7.95 5.84 24.45
CA GLU A 19 -8.82 7.01 24.38
C GLU A 19 -8.74 7.72 23.02
N ASN A 20 -7.64 7.54 22.27
CA ASN A 20 -7.46 8.06 20.91
C ASN A 20 -7.98 7.11 19.84
N GLY A 21 -8.46 5.92 20.25
CA GLY A 21 -8.94 4.88 19.34
C GLY A 21 -7.83 4.00 18.77
N VAL A 22 -6.58 4.16 19.21
CA VAL A 22 -5.45 3.33 18.76
C VAL A 22 -5.65 1.91 19.29
N PRO A 23 -5.57 0.87 18.44
CA PRO A 23 -5.61 -0.52 18.87
C PRO A 23 -4.31 -0.93 19.56
N HIS A 24 -4.46 -1.57 20.71
CA HIS A 24 -3.40 -2.26 21.44
C HIS A 24 -3.69 -3.76 21.35
N VAL A 25 -2.87 -4.47 20.59
CA VAL A 25 -2.94 -5.93 20.39
C VAL A 25 -1.87 -6.58 21.27
N ARG A 26 -2.30 -7.41 22.21
CA ARG A 26 -1.41 -8.21 23.07
C ARG A 26 -1.63 -9.69 22.82
N SER A 27 -0.57 -10.44 22.62
CA SER A 27 -0.64 -11.89 22.39
C SER A 27 0.52 -12.62 23.07
N GLN A 28 0.53 -13.94 23.00
CA GLN A 28 1.70 -14.74 23.41
C GLN A 28 2.71 -14.87 22.27
N THR A 29 2.23 -14.97 21.02
CA THR A 29 3.05 -15.23 19.84
C THR A 29 2.96 -14.10 18.82
N TRP A 30 4.01 -13.96 18.02
CA TRP A 30 4.04 -13.03 16.88
C TRP A 30 2.91 -13.28 15.87
N LEU A 31 2.59 -14.56 15.60
CA LEU A 31 1.51 -14.91 14.67
C LEU A 31 0.14 -14.46 15.18
N ASP A 32 -0.13 -14.55 16.49
CA ASP A 32 -1.36 -14.06 17.08
C ASP A 32 -1.42 -12.51 17.10
N ALA A 33 -0.27 -11.84 17.20
CA ALA A 33 -0.19 -10.38 17.06
C ALA A 33 -0.54 -9.94 15.63
N LEU A 34 0.00 -10.63 14.61
CA LEU A 34 -0.32 -10.39 13.20
C LEU A 34 -1.79 -10.65 12.88
N TYR A 35 -2.35 -11.73 13.43
CA TYR A 35 -3.79 -12.00 13.38
C TYR A 35 -4.58 -10.82 13.97
N GLY A 36 -4.22 -10.35 15.17
CA GLY A 36 -4.89 -9.22 15.81
C GLY A 36 -4.78 -7.92 15.00
N LEU A 37 -3.63 -7.66 14.37
CA LEU A 37 -3.45 -6.52 13.45
C LEU A 37 -4.39 -6.62 12.24
N GLY A 38 -4.45 -7.79 11.60
CA GLY A 38 -5.36 -8.04 10.48
C GLY A 38 -6.82 -7.84 10.86
N PHE A 39 -7.22 -8.35 12.03
CA PHE A 39 -8.56 -8.17 12.58
C PHE A 39 -8.91 -6.70 12.77
N MET A 40 -7.99 -5.92 13.34
CA MET A 40 -8.22 -4.48 13.55
C MET A 40 -8.23 -3.68 12.24
N HIS A 41 -7.37 -4.00 11.28
CA HIS A 41 -7.45 -3.43 9.94
C HIS A 41 -8.80 -3.69 9.26
N ALA A 42 -9.38 -4.88 9.41
CA ALA A 42 -10.69 -5.17 8.85
C ALA A 42 -11.81 -4.35 9.52
N LEU A 43 -11.78 -4.23 10.85
CA LEU A 43 -12.77 -3.44 11.60
C LEU A 43 -12.69 -1.95 11.26
N ASP A 44 -11.49 -1.40 11.17
CA ASP A 44 -11.30 0.05 10.98
C ASP A 44 -11.25 0.47 9.52
N ARG A 45 -10.68 -0.38 8.66
CA ARG A 45 -10.31 -0.06 7.27
C ARG A 45 -10.90 -1.03 6.26
N GLY A 46 -11.94 -1.79 6.61
CA GLY A 46 -12.53 -2.82 5.74
C GLY A 46 -12.88 -2.33 4.33
N ALA A 47 -13.53 -1.17 4.21
CA ALA A 47 -13.84 -0.60 2.89
C ALA A 47 -12.57 -0.20 2.10
N GLN A 48 -11.59 0.40 2.79
CA GLN A 48 -10.31 0.78 2.20
C GLN A 48 -9.54 -0.44 1.68
N LEU A 49 -9.51 -1.54 2.45
CA LEU A 49 -8.87 -2.81 2.03
C LEU A 49 -9.52 -3.37 0.76
N LEU A 50 -10.85 -3.48 0.75
CA LEU A 50 -11.60 -4.07 -0.35
C LEU A 50 -11.47 -3.24 -1.64
N PHE A 51 -11.62 -1.92 -1.55
CA PHE A 51 -11.47 -1.02 -2.70
C PHE A 51 -10.03 -0.99 -3.21
N SER A 52 -9.03 -0.94 -2.33
CA SER A 52 -7.62 -0.92 -2.74
C SER A 52 -7.23 -2.21 -3.48
N ARG A 53 -7.71 -3.37 -3.02
CA ARG A 53 -7.50 -4.66 -3.72
C ARG A 53 -8.15 -4.65 -5.10
N SER A 54 -9.37 -4.13 -5.20
CA SER A 54 -10.11 -4.06 -6.45
C SER A 54 -9.37 -3.23 -7.51
N VAL A 55 -8.96 -2.02 -7.12
CA VAL A 55 -8.19 -1.11 -7.97
C VAL A 55 -6.84 -1.73 -8.37
N ALA A 56 -6.07 -2.25 -7.41
CA ALA A 56 -4.77 -2.88 -7.70
C ALA A 56 -4.88 -4.08 -8.64
N SER A 57 -6.00 -4.82 -8.57
CA SER A 57 -6.26 -5.96 -9.45
C SER A 57 -6.76 -5.57 -10.85
N GLY A 58 -7.05 -4.29 -11.08
CA GLY A 58 -7.72 -3.80 -12.27
C GLY A 58 -9.10 -4.44 -12.46
N ARG A 59 -9.92 -4.39 -11.40
CA ARG A 59 -11.32 -4.86 -11.36
C ARG A 59 -12.27 -3.86 -10.66
N GLY A 60 -11.86 -2.60 -10.53
CA GLY A 60 -12.67 -1.54 -9.94
C GLY A 60 -14.01 -1.34 -10.65
N CYS A 61 -14.03 -1.40 -11.98
CA CYS A 61 -15.24 -1.23 -12.77
C CYS A 61 -16.30 -2.32 -12.50
N GLU A 62 -15.82 -3.55 -12.32
CA GLU A 62 -16.68 -4.70 -12.03
C GLU A 62 -17.16 -4.71 -10.57
N GLN A 63 -16.31 -4.33 -9.62
CA GLN A 63 -16.56 -4.56 -8.20
C GLN A 63 -17.05 -3.32 -7.45
N ILE A 64 -16.68 -2.12 -7.88
CA ILE A 64 -17.01 -0.85 -7.20
C ILE A 64 -18.17 -0.16 -7.92
N ALA A 65 -17.99 0.19 -9.20
CA ALA A 65 -19.02 0.84 -10.00
C ALA A 65 -18.72 0.72 -11.50
N ASN A 66 -19.75 0.49 -12.31
CA ASN A 66 -19.62 0.50 -13.77
C ASN A 66 -19.52 1.94 -14.28
N SER A 67 -18.30 2.48 -14.33
CA SER A 67 -18.03 3.84 -14.83
C SER A 67 -16.89 3.86 -15.85
N PRO A 68 -16.88 4.79 -16.82
CA PRO A 68 -15.79 4.95 -17.77
C PRO A 68 -14.42 5.16 -17.12
N GLU A 69 -14.38 5.90 -16.01
CA GLU A 69 -13.15 6.26 -15.28
C GLU A 69 -12.54 5.05 -14.58
N LEU A 70 -13.39 4.21 -13.95
CA LEU A 70 -12.95 2.95 -13.36
C LEU A 70 -12.52 1.94 -14.44
N LEU A 71 -13.18 1.91 -15.60
CA LEU A 71 -12.78 1.07 -16.71
C LEU A 71 -11.40 1.47 -17.27
N GLU A 72 -11.11 2.77 -17.34
CA GLU A 72 -9.81 3.28 -17.73
C GLU A 72 -8.72 2.92 -16.70
N THR A 73 -9.01 3.11 -15.42
CA THR A 73 -8.14 2.71 -14.30
C THR A 73 -7.85 1.21 -14.32
N ASP A 74 -8.86 0.38 -14.59
CA ASP A 74 -8.69 -1.07 -14.71
C ASP A 74 -7.76 -1.41 -15.87
N ARG A 75 -7.98 -0.84 -17.05
CA ARG A 75 -7.11 -1.05 -18.22
C ARG A 75 -5.67 -0.65 -17.92
N PHE A 76 -5.47 0.44 -17.19
CA PHE A 76 -4.15 0.88 -16.77
C PHE A 76 -3.48 -0.16 -15.84
N PHE A 77 -4.08 -0.52 -14.72
CA PHE A 77 -3.48 -1.49 -13.79
C PHE A 77 -3.34 -2.90 -14.38
N ARG A 78 -4.21 -3.27 -15.33
CA ARG A 78 -4.05 -4.51 -16.11
C ARG A 78 -2.82 -4.48 -17.01
N ARG A 79 -2.48 -3.32 -17.60
CA ARG A 79 -1.23 -3.15 -18.40
C ARG A 79 0.00 -3.10 -17.51
N ILE A 80 -0.05 -2.42 -16.37
CA ILE A 80 1.04 -2.41 -15.38
C ILE A 80 1.30 -3.82 -14.85
N GLY A 81 0.26 -4.65 -14.71
CA GLY A 81 0.41 -6.07 -14.42
C GLY A 81 0.68 -6.39 -12.96
N LEU A 82 0.31 -5.52 -12.01
CA LEU A 82 0.52 -5.76 -10.56
C LEU A 82 -0.13 -7.08 -10.09
N HIS A 83 -1.26 -7.43 -10.69
CA HIS A 83 -2.02 -8.66 -10.43
C HIS A 83 -1.36 -9.94 -10.97
N GLN A 84 -0.34 -9.84 -11.81
CA GLN A 84 0.30 -11.00 -12.43
C GLN A 84 1.31 -11.66 -11.48
N GLY A 85 1.46 -12.98 -11.62
CA GLY A 85 2.51 -13.74 -10.94
C GLY A 85 2.36 -13.91 -9.42
N LEU A 86 1.24 -13.47 -8.83
CA LEU A 86 1.05 -13.50 -7.37
C LEU A 86 1.14 -14.91 -6.79
N ASP A 87 0.62 -15.94 -7.48
CA ASP A 87 0.77 -17.35 -7.06
C ASP A 87 2.24 -17.74 -6.93
N ARG A 88 3.02 -17.48 -7.98
CA ARG A 88 4.45 -17.78 -8.01
C ARG A 88 5.19 -17.01 -6.92
N GLU A 89 4.84 -15.76 -6.66
CA GLU A 89 5.48 -14.95 -5.62
C GLU A 89 5.17 -15.48 -4.22
N VAL A 90 3.93 -15.88 -3.96
CA VAL A 90 3.57 -16.58 -2.72
C VAL A 90 4.39 -17.88 -2.59
N ASP A 91 4.61 -18.60 -3.68
CA ASP A 91 5.45 -19.81 -3.72
C ASP A 91 6.94 -19.60 -3.47
N LEU A 92 7.43 -18.37 -3.63
CA LEU A 92 8.80 -18.00 -3.27
C LEU A 92 8.96 -17.63 -1.78
N LEU A 93 7.86 -17.43 -1.05
CA LEU A 93 7.93 -17.12 0.37
C LEU A 93 8.45 -18.31 1.18
N SER A 94 9.30 -18.04 2.16
CA SER A 94 9.64 -19.04 3.18
C SER A 94 8.39 -19.46 3.96
N GLU A 95 8.44 -20.65 4.56
CA GLU A 95 7.33 -21.17 5.38
C GLU A 95 6.96 -20.22 6.52
N GLN A 96 7.96 -19.56 7.10
CA GLN A 96 7.76 -18.54 8.11
C GLN A 96 6.93 -17.36 7.59
N HIS A 97 7.35 -16.71 6.49
CA HIS A 97 6.63 -15.56 5.95
C HIS A 97 5.23 -15.94 5.44
N ARG A 98 5.07 -17.15 4.89
CA ARG A 98 3.76 -17.68 4.49
C ARG A 98 2.84 -17.83 5.71
N SER A 99 3.35 -18.35 6.82
CA SER A 99 2.60 -18.47 8.07
C SER A 99 2.20 -17.12 8.65
N GLU A 100 3.10 -16.13 8.60
CA GLU A 100 2.84 -14.74 9.02
C GLU A 100 1.73 -14.09 8.19
N LEU A 101 1.81 -14.19 6.85
CA LEU A 101 0.78 -13.68 5.96
C LEU A 101 -0.57 -14.38 6.17
N ASN A 102 -0.57 -15.69 6.36
CA ASN A 102 -1.79 -16.45 6.64
C ASN A 102 -2.44 -15.99 7.94
N ALA A 103 -1.68 -15.84 9.02
CA ALA A 103 -2.20 -15.36 10.30
C ALA A 103 -2.84 -13.97 10.17
N TYR A 104 -2.18 -13.03 9.48
CA TYR A 104 -2.76 -11.72 9.17
C TYR A 104 -4.06 -11.83 8.35
N CYS A 105 -4.07 -12.66 7.29
CA CYS A 105 -5.24 -12.85 6.43
C CYS A 105 -6.43 -13.45 7.18
N GLU A 106 -6.19 -14.42 8.07
CA GLU A 106 -7.22 -14.98 8.94
C GLU A 106 -7.87 -13.89 9.81
N GLY A 107 -7.05 -13.01 10.40
CA GLY A 107 -7.53 -11.86 11.16
C GLY A 107 -8.40 -10.93 10.33
N VAL A 108 -7.95 -10.55 9.14
CA VAL A 108 -8.73 -9.71 8.21
C VAL A 108 -10.07 -10.35 7.87
N ASN A 109 -10.06 -11.64 7.52
CA ASN A 109 -11.28 -12.35 7.14
C ASN A 109 -12.28 -12.40 8.28
N GLU A 110 -11.82 -12.73 9.48
CA GLU A 110 -12.68 -12.80 10.65
C GLU A 110 -13.23 -11.44 11.05
N GLY A 111 -12.41 -10.38 10.98
CA GLY A 111 -12.86 -9.01 11.23
C GLY A 111 -13.91 -8.55 10.21
N LEU A 112 -13.73 -8.87 8.92
CA LEU A 112 -14.70 -8.56 7.87
C LEU A 112 -16.04 -9.29 8.08
N MET A 113 -16.02 -10.52 8.63
CA MET A 113 -17.23 -11.28 8.95
C MET A 113 -17.89 -10.87 10.27
N SER A 114 -17.14 -10.26 11.19
CA SER A 114 -17.63 -9.89 12.52
C SER A 114 -18.49 -8.62 12.54
N MET A 115 -18.49 -7.85 11.44
CA MET A 115 -19.23 -6.59 11.32
C MET A 115 -20.28 -6.67 10.22
N PRO A 116 -21.40 -5.95 10.36
CA PRO A 116 -22.31 -5.76 9.23
C PRO A 116 -21.58 -5.05 8.10
N THR A 117 -21.98 -5.35 6.87
CA THR A 117 -21.49 -4.66 5.68
C THR A 117 -21.62 -3.14 5.88
N SER A 118 -20.50 -2.43 5.73
CA SER A 118 -20.51 -0.97 5.85
C SER A 118 -21.36 -0.34 4.75
N LEU A 119 -21.94 0.84 5.02
CA LEU A 119 -22.81 1.54 4.07
C LEU A 119 -22.15 1.72 2.68
N PRO A 120 -20.86 2.11 2.54
CA PRO A 120 -20.22 2.20 1.23
C PRO A 120 -20.16 0.86 0.49
N ILE A 121 -19.81 -0.23 1.17
CA ILE A 121 -19.71 -1.57 0.56
C ILE A 121 -21.08 -2.10 0.16
N TRP A 122 -22.10 -1.83 0.99
CA TRP A 122 -23.48 -2.17 0.67
C TRP A 122 -23.99 -1.38 -0.54
N ALA A 123 -23.73 -0.08 -0.59
CA ALA A 123 -24.23 0.81 -1.64
C ALA A 123 -23.66 0.46 -3.02
N THR A 124 -22.43 -0.04 -3.08
CA THR A 124 -21.80 -0.50 -4.33
C THR A 124 -22.24 -1.90 -4.75
N GLY A 125 -22.96 -2.65 -3.89
CA GLY A 125 -23.25 -4.06 -4.12
C GLY A 125 -21.98 -4.93 -4.11
N PHE A 126 -20.92 -4.47 -3.47
CA PHE A 126 -19.61 -5.12 -3.50
C PHE A 126 -19.68 -6.45 -2.74
N HIS A 127 -19.19 -7.53 -3.36
CA HIS A 127 -19.14 -8.85 -2.76
C HIS A 127 -17.70 -9.16 -2.29
N PRO A 128 -17.41 -9.11 -0.98
CA PRO A 128 -16.08 -9.37 -0.47
C PRO A 128 -15.64 -10.81 -0.75
N THR A 129 -14.45 -10.96 -1.31
CA THR A 129 -13.75 -12.25 -1.35
C THR A 129 -12.79 -12.35 -0.18
N LEU A 130 -12.54 -13.56 0.32
CA LEU A 130 -11.56 -13.77 1.39
C LEU A 130 -10.20 -13.15 1.04
N TRP A 131 -9.62 -12.49 2.02
CA TRP A 131 -8.26 -12.03 2.04
C TRP A 131 -7.31 -13.22 2.12
N ASN A 132 -6.25 -13.18 1.31
CA ASN A 132 -5.26 -14.25 1.19
C ASN A 132 -3.86 -13.62 0.96
N PRO A 133 -2.77 -14.41 1.04
CA PRO A 133 -1.42 -13.88 0.86
C PRO A 133 -1.21 -13.11 -0.44
N GLN A 134 -1.85 -13.53 -1.54
CA GLN A 134 -1.81 -12.81 -2.82
C GLN A 134 -2.36 -11.39 -2.69
N ALA A 135 -3.44 -11.20 -1.93
CA ALA A 135 -4.02 -9.87 -1.68
C ALA A 135 -3.05 -8.98 -0.91
N VAL A 136 -2.32 -9.53 0.07
CA VAL A 136 -1.29 -8.77 0.81
C VAL A 136 -0.15 -8.34 -0.12
N LEU A 137 0.38 -9.26 -0.94
CA LEU A 137 1.41 -8.95 -1.92
C LEU A 137 0.94 -7.92 -2.95
N LEU A 138 -0.32 -8.02 -3.40
CA LEU A 138 -0.91 -7.07 -4.34
C LEU A 138 -1.00 -5.66 -3.76
N ILE A 139 -1.39 -5.51 -2.49
CA ILE A 139 -1.37 -4.21 -1.81
C ILE A 139 0.07 -3.70 -1.67
N GLY A 140 1.02 -4.55 -1.30
CA GLY A 140 2.45 -4.18 -1.26
C GLY A 140 2.97 -3.68 -2.61
N LYS A 141 2.58 -4.35 -3.70
CA LYS A 141 2.87 -3.92 -5.07
C LYS A 141 2.21 -2.59 -5.42
N LEU A 142 0.96 -2.37 -5.04
CA LEU A 142 0.28 -1.09 -5.26
C LEU A 142 1.01 0.06 -4.55
N LEU A 143 1.39 -0.14 -3.29
CA LEU A 143 2.14 0.86 -2.51
C LEU A 143 3.52 1.11 -3.12
N SER A 144 4.23 0.06 -3.53
CA SER A 144 5.53 0.18 -4.21
C SER A 144 5.41 0.90 -5.55
N PHE A 145 4.34 0.61 -6.29
CA PHE A 145 4.04 1.28 -7.55
C PHE A 145 3.80 2.77 -7.33
N GLY A 146 2.89 3.11 -6.43
CA GLY A 146 2.53 4.50 -6.12
C GLY A 146 3.71 5.30 -5.57
N GLY A 147 4.49 4.71 -4.66
CA GLY A 147 5.56 5.41 -3.95
C GLY A 147 6.89 5.50 -4.69
N LEU A 148 7.20 4.54 -5.58
CA LEU A 148 8.52 4.44 -6.20
C LEU A 148 8.42 4.42 -7.74
N ALA A 149 7.61 3.52 -8.28
CA ALA A 149 7.58 3.28 -9.72
C ALA A 149 7.00 4.47 -10.50
N ILE A 150 5.94 5.12 -10.00
CA ILE A 150 5.32 6.26 -10.68
C ILE A 150 6.33 7.39 -10.86
N SER A 151 7.06 7.75 -9.81
CA SER A 151 8.05 8.84 -9.88
C SER A 151 9.16 8.53 -10.88
N GLN A 152 9.63 7.28 -10.91
CA GLN A 152 10.63 6.84 -11.89
C GLN A 152 10.06 6.88 -13.32
N MET A 153 8.84 6.39 -13.53
CA MET A 153 8.16 6.41 -14.82
C MET A 153 7.96 7.83 -15.34
N GLN A 154 7.60 8.78 -14.47
CA GLN A 154 7.44 10.19 -14.83
C GLN A 154 8.78 10.81 -15.26
N ASN A 155 9.87 10.51 -14.56
CA ASN A 155 11.21 10.98 -14.94
C ASN A 155 11.67 10.41 -16.29
N GLU A 156 11.50 9.10 -16.51
CA GLU A 156 11.85 8.45 -17.78
C GLU A 156 11.02 9.00 -18.94
N ARG A 157 9.73 9.21 -18.71
CA ARG A 157 8.84 9.84 -19.67
C ARG A 157 9.30 11.24 -20.06
N MET A 158 9.64 12.08 -19.08
CA MET A 158 10.14 13.44 -19.36
C MET A 158 11.37 13.39 -20.27
N ILE A 159 12.28 12.44 -20.06
CA ILE A 159 13.45 12.25 -20.92
C ILE A 159 13.02 11.92 -22.36
N VAL A 160 12.10 10.97 -22.55
CA VAL A 160 11.59 10.61 -23.89
C VAL A 160 10.90 11.80 -24.57
N GLU A 161 10.12 12.58 -23.83
CA GLU A 161 9.45 13.78 -24.35
C GLU A 161 10.45 14.86 -24.79
N LEU A 162 11.53 15.09 -24.04
CA LEU A 162 12.61 16.01 -24.43
C LEU A 162 13.33 15.53 -25.69
N ILE A 163 13.54 14.21 -25.83
CA ILE A 163 14.14 13.62 -27.04
C ILE A 163 13.22 13.79 -28.25
N HIS A 164 11.92 13.55 -28.09
CA HIS A 164 10.92 13.76 -29.16
C HIS A 164 10.75 15.23 -29.53
N ALA A 165 10.93 16.14 -28.57
CA ALA A 165 10.94 17.58 -28.80
C ALA A 165 12.20 18.08 -29.53
N GLY A 166 13.21 17.22 -29.72
CA GLY A 166 14.44 17.56 -30.44
C GLY A 166 15.45 18.36 -29.63
N VAL A 167 15.44 18.24 -28.29
CA VAL A 167 16.49 18.83 -27.45
C VAL A 167 17.85 18.20 -27.79
N ASP A 168 18.90 19.03 -27.80
CA ASP A 168 20.26 18.61 -28.17
C ASP A 168 20.75 17.40 -27.34
N GLU A 169 21.29 16.39 -28.03
CA GLU A 169 21.72 15.15 -27.38
C GLU A 169 22.91 15.35 -26.45
N THR A 170 23.82 16.27 -26.77
CA THR A 170 24.99 16.56 -25.93
C THR A 170 24.54 17.16 -24.61
N LEU A 171 23.60 18.11 -24.68
CA LEU A 171 22.99 18.71 -23.49
C LEU A 171 22.20 17.69 -22.66
N LEU A 172 21.43 16.80 -23.31
CA LEU A 172 20.70 15.74 -22.60
C LEU A 172 21.65 14.76 -21.90
N ARG A 173 22.76 14.38 -22.55
CA ARG A 173 23.79 13.53 -21.94
C ARG A 173 24.47 14.25 -20.76
N GLU A 174 24.77 15.53 -20.89
CA GLU A 174 25.34 16.33 -19.79
C GLU A 174 24.37 16.42 -18.60
N LEU A 175 23.10 16.75 -18.84
CA LEU A 175 22.09 16.97 -17.79
C LEU A 175 21.72 15.67 -17.05
N PHE A 176 21.72 14.53 -17.75
CA PHE A 176 21.25 13.25 -17.19
C PHE A 176 22.37 12.20 -17.04
N SER A 177 23.65 12.58 -17.12
CA SER A 177 24.78 11.67 -16.87
C SER A 177 24.69 11.06 -15.46
N PRO A 178 25.02 9.77 -15.28
CA PRO A 178 25.50 8.82 -16.31
C PRO A 178 24.37 8.04 -17.01
N ARG A 179 23.10 8.35 -16.75
CA ARG A 179 21.96 7.51 -17.19
C ARG A 179 21.81 7.43 -18.70
N LEU A 180 22.22 8.47 -19.43
CA LEU A 180 22.09 8.54 -20.88
C LEU A 180 23.39 8.27 -21.64
N ASP A 181 24.50 8.03 -20.95
CA ASP A 181 25.85 7.97 -21.57
C ASP A 181 25.94 6.91 -22.66
N ASP A 182 25.32 5.75 -22.46
CA ASP A 182 25.33 4.61 -23.40
C ASP A 182 23.98 4.42 -24.13
N VAL A 183 23.06 5.37 -24.03
CA VAL A 183 21.72 5.25 -24.63
C VAL A 183 21.73 5.62 -26.11
N ASP A 184 21.05 4.80 -26.91
CA ASP A 184 20.75 5.08 -28.32
C ASP A 184 19.45 5.90 -28.43
N PHE A 185 19.61 7.16 -28.83
CA PHE A 185 18.50 8.12 -28.93
C PHE A 185 17.57 7.80 -30.10
N ASP A 186 18.04 7.12 -31.15
CA ASP A 186 17.20 6.73 -32.28
C ASP A 186 16.20 5.64 -31.89
N LEU A 187 16.56 4.77 -30.95
CA LEU A 187 15.61 3.82 -30.36
C LEU A 187 14.53 4.54 -29.55
N LEU A 188 14.91 5.56 -28.76
CA LEU A 188 13.95 6.34 -27.96
C LEU A 188 13.03 7.20 -28.85
N ARG A 189 13.52 7.73 -29.97
CA ARG A 189 12.69 8.44 -30.97
C ARG A 189 11.60 7.56 -31.58
N ARG A 190 11.83 6.24 -31.67
CA ARG A 190 10.85 5.29 -32.19
C ARG A 190 9.78 4.87 -31.17
N VAL A 191 9.95 5.23 -29.90
CA VAL A 191 8.95 4.92 -28.86
C VAL A 191 7.68 5.71 -29.17
N HIS A 192 6.55 5.01 -29.26
CA HIS A 192 5.25 5.66 -29.41
C HIS A 192 4.65 5.84 -28.01
N MET A 193 4.55 7.09 -27.57
CA MET A 193 3.86 7.41 -26.34
C MET A 193 2.37 7.10 -26.53
N THR A 194 1.84 6.18 -25.73
CA THR A 194 0.39 5.90 -25.73
C THR A 194 -0.34 6.95 -24.90
N ASN A 195 -1.63 7.16 -25.20
CA ASN A 195 -2.43 8.16 -24.52
C ASN A 195 -2.35 8.02 -23.00
N GLN A 196 -2.20 9.17 -22.34
CA GLN A 196 -2.39 9.31 -20.91
C GLN A 196 -3.76 8.78 -20.50
N MET A 197 -3.86 8.33 -19.24
CA MET A 197 -5.16 8.27 -18.60
C MET A 197 -5.81 9.65 -18.67
N SER A 198 -7.12 9.73 -18.88
CA SER A 198 -7.85 11.00 -18.77
C SER A 198 -7.55 11.71 -17.45
N ASP A 199 -7.65 13.04 -17.41
CA ASP A 199 -7.46 13.81 -16.17
C ASP A 199 -8.39 13.31 -15.05
N ASP A 200 -9.61 12.88 -15.39
CA ASP A 200 -10.58 12.30 -14.46
C ASP A 200 -10.14 10.92 -13.92
N ALA A 201 -9.56 10.07 -14.77
CA ALA A 201 -9.02 8.78 -14.33
C ALA A 201 -7.69 8.95 -13.56
N LEU A 202 -6.91 9.97 -13.89
CA LEU A 202 -5.76 10.42 -13.11
C LEU A 202 -6.20 10.99 -11.76
N GLU A 203 -7.32 11.68 -11.66
CA GLU A 203 -7.89 12.16 -10.40
C GLU A 203 -8.28 10.96 -9.51
N LEU A 204 -8.89 9.93 -10.11
CA LEU A 204 -9.21 8.68 -9.42
C LEU A 204 -7.97 7.91 -8.93
N LEU A 205 -6.84 8.06 -9.63
CA LEU A 205 -5.52 7.59 -9.18
C LEU A 205 -4.77 8.58 -8.29
N SER A 206 -5.15 9.85 -8.29
CA SER A 206 -4.58 10.88 -7.43
C SER A 206 -5.04 10.71 -5.98
N ASP A 207 -6.08 9.89 -5.78
CA ASP A 207 -6.38 9.26 -4.51
C ASP A 207 -5.26 8.31 -4.06
N LEU A 208 -4.31 7.88 -4.88
CA LEU A 208 -3.13 7.16 -4.38
C LEU A 208 -2.19 8.15 -3.66
N PRO A 209 -1.55 7.71 -2.56
CA PRO A 209 -0.66 8.56 -1.77
C PRO A 209 0.37 9.31 -2.60
N ARG A 210 0.34 10.65 -2.61
CA ARG A 210 1.48 11.44 -3.08
C ARG A 210 2.48 11.60 -1.94
N LEU A 211 3.71 11.13 -2.17
CA LEU A 211 4.83 11.39 -1.28
C LEU A 211 5.30 12.83 -1.53
N ALA A 212 5.21 13.70 -0.51
CA ALA A 212 5.68 15.08 -0.62
C ALA A 212 7.10 15.24 -0.04
N GLY A 213 7.40 14.58 1.09
CA GLY A 213 8.70 14.66 1.76
C GLY A 213 8.74 13.87 3.07
N SER A 214 9.87 13.93 3.79
CA SER A 214 9.99 13.34 5.12
C SER A 214 11.17 13.94 5.88
N ASN A 215 11.05 14.03 7.21
CA ASN A 215 12.18 14.24 8.11
C ASN A 215 12.40 12.99 8.98
N ALA A 216 13.66 12.64 9.23
CA ALA A 216 14.03 11.58 10.16
C ALA A 216 15.28 11.97 10.94
N TRP A 217 15.19 12.01 12.27
CA TRP A 217 16.31 12.35 13.15
C TRP A 217 16.64 11.17 14.08
N ALA A 218 17.93 10.87 14.21
CA ALA A 218 18.45 9.93 15.20
C ALA A 218 19.54 10.60 16.03
N VAL A 219 19.38 10.60 17.35
CA VAL A 219 20.33 11.19 18.30
C VAL A 219 20.83 10.11 19.25
N SER A 220 22.15 9.95 19.31
CA SER A 220 22.79 9.01 20.26
C SER A 220 22.51 9.41 21.70
N GLY A 221 22.41 8.45 22.61
CA GLY A 221 22.24 8.73 24.05
C GLY A 221 23.32 9.62 24.67
N GLN A 222 24.55 9.58 24.15
CA GLN A 222 25.64 10.49 24.57
C GLN A 222 25.37 11.98 24.29
N ARG A 223 24.40 12.26 23.42
CA ARG A 223 24.00 13.62 23.01
C ARG A 223 22.62 14.01 23.54
N SER A 224 21.99 13.18 24.37
CA SER A 224 20.69 13.47 24.99
C SER A 224 20.84 13.67 26.50
N ALA A 225 20.02 14.56 27.07
CA ALA A 225 20.04 14.81 28.52
C ALA A 225 19.59 13.59 29.35
N SER A 226 18.79 12.70 28.76
CA SER A 226 18.31 11.47 29.42
C SER A 226 19.31 10.32 29.35
N GLY A 227 20.37 10.43 28.54
CA GLY A 227 21.29 9.32 28.25
C GLY A 227 20.73 8.24 27.31
N GLY A 228 19.44 8.31 26.95
CA GLY A 228 18.78 7.39 26.01
C GLY A 228 18.84 7.90 24.56
N ALA A 229 18.84 6.99 23.58
CA ALA A 229 18.73 7.37 22.18
C ALA A 229 17.37 8.02 21.89
N LEU A 230 17.34 9.00 20.98
CA LEU A 230 16.11 9.63 20.50
C LEU A 230 15.94 9.34 19.01
N LEU A 231 14.72 9.00 18.61
CA LEU A 231 14.32 8.81 17.22
C LEU A 231 13.09 9.68 16.97
N ALA A 232 13.08 10.42 15.86
CA ALA A 232 11.91 11.14 15.37
C ALA A 232 11.72 10.81 13.89
N SER A 233 10.49 10.47 13.52
CA SER A 233 10.06 10.21 12.14
C SER A 233 8.84 11.07 11.84
N ASP A 234 8.92 11.85 10.76
CA ASP A 234 7.92 12.84 10.40
C ASP A 234 7.68 12.77 8.87
N PRO A 235 6.94 11.74 8.39
CA PRO A 235 6.61 11.61 6.98
C PRO A 235 5.56 12.64 6.56
N HIS A 236 5.84 13.40 5.51
CA HIS A 236 4.92 14.39 4.95
C HIS A 236 4.10 13.78 3.83
N LEU A 237 2.91 13.30 4.19
CA LEU A 237 1.90 12.80 3.26
C LEU A 237 0.67 13.72 3.28
N GLU A 238 -0.13 13.61 2.22
CA GLU A 238 -1.42 14.29 2.12
C GLU A 238 -2.35 13.94 3.31
N VAL A 239 -2.90 14.97 3.95
CA VAL A 239 -3.80 14.86 5.12
C VAL A 239 -5.28 15.12 4.79
N ASN A 240 -5.57 15.50 3.55
CA ASN A 240 -6.92 15.74 3.05
C ASN A 240 -7.66 14.44 2.68
N ARG A 241 -7.06 13.26 2.91
CA ARG A 241 -7.66 11.95 2.59
C ARG A 241 -8.07 11.19 3.84
N LEU A 242 -9.33 10.74 3.86
CA LEU A 242 -9.84 9.84 4.88
C LEU A 242 -10.36 8.54 4.25
N PRO A 243 -10.02 7.36 4.81
CA PRO A 243 -9.12 7.17 5.94
C PRO A 243 -7.63 7.39 5.57
N ALA A 244 -6.85 7.91 6.51
CA ALA A 244 -5.44 8.25 6.30
C ALA A 244 -4.60 7.04 5.88
N ILE A 245 -3.46 7.27 5.25
CA ILE A 245 -2.59 6.20 4.73
C ILE A 245 -1.97 5.40 5.88
N TRP A 246 -1.59 6.10 6.94
CA TRP A 246 -1.05 5.47 8.14
C TRP A 246 -2.15 4.91 9.03
N TYR A 247 -1.82 3.79 9.67
CA TYR A 247 -2.61 3.16 10.70
C TYR A 247 -1.72 2.98 11.92
N GLU A 248 -2.04 3.70 12.99
CA GLU A 248 -1.34 3.59 14.26
C GLU A 248 -1.85 2.36 15.01
N ALA A 249 -0.93 1.55 15.55
CA ALA A 249 -1.25 0.36 16.33
C ALA A 249 -0.08 0.00 17.25
N VAL A 250 -0.39 -0.55 18.42
CA VAL A 250 0.61 -1.10 19.35
C VAL A 250 0.50 -2.61 19.36
N LEU A 251 1.60 -3.31 19.10
CA LEU A 251 1.67 -4.77 19.12
C LEU A 251 2.64 -5.24 20.21
N ALA A 252 2.20 -6.12 21.10
CA ALA A 252 3.06 -6.73 22.12
C ALA A 252 2.86 -8.25 22.17
N TRP A 253 3.96 -9.00 22.24
CA TRP A 253 3.99 -10.45 22.40
C TRP A 253 5.07 -10.87 23.43
N ASP A 254 5.05 -12.12 23.89
CA ASP A 254 5.90 -12.54 25.02
C ASP A 254 7.42 -12.42 24.70
N ASP A 255 7.78 -12.60 23.42
CA ASP A 255 9.17 -12.53 22.94
C ASP A 255 9.55 -11.18 22.28
N GLY A 256 8.73 -10.14 22.42
CA GLY A 256 9.02 -8.83 21.84
C GLY A 256 7.85 -7.83 21.84
N GLN A 257 8.14 -6.57 21.59
CA GLN A 257 7.11 -5.54 21.42
C GLN A 257 7.45 -4.64 20.23
N TYR A 258 6.44 -4.30 19.45
CA TYR A 258 6.47 -3.27 18.42
C TYR A 258 5.57 -2.12 18.92
N VAL A 259 6.21 -1.08 19.46
CA VAL A 259 5.53 0.14 19.93
C VAL A 259 5.56 1.17 18.82
#